data_AF-A0A7Y2KG53-F1
#
_entry.id   AF-A0A7Y2KG53-F1
#
_cell.length_a   1.000
_cell.length_b   1.000
_cell.length_c   1.000
_cell.angle_alpha   90.00
_cell.angle_beta   90.00
_cell.angle_gamma   90.00
#
_symmetry.space_group_name_H-M   'P 1'
#
loop_
_entity.id
_entity.type
_entity.pdbx_description
1 polymer ?
#
loop_
_entity_poly.entity_id
_entity_poly.type
_entity_poly.pdbx_seq_one_letter_code
_entity_poly.pdbx_strand_id
1 'polypeptide(L)'
;KYKVLKDELRALELRIAKRKFLGFTEERSRIASDLSTLESTIVSLRSELASLEAGRESERLGLAEAESALGILRAGHADRKEEIARKQAEWEGKGREAWQVRTLIAETKEEIASLEREAAELSRRIEDAEEAALKGRESLASSREQLATLAAEAENAQAAYSEAQAMADQAKSDLMVRVTLHSNVLSGAESIQKLMEENARAVARLNDRIAEAEGLSRKSEEQYVRACAEDEGAREELASAENMWEETRSLLAEQGARLDTVTENRRKTESRLEATGSRFSALSRVQEQRDWASSGVRAVLHHYLGGGNGDGEGNQGIFGVIGELIETDAPYERAVEAVLGERIQSIVVRDHEEGLSALQ
;
A
#
# COMPACT_ATOMS: atom_id res chain seq x y z
N LYS A 1 71.13 219.05 -112.47
CA LYS A 1 71.69 217.72 -112.11
C LYS A 1 70.74 216.81 -111.29
N TYR A 2 69.46 217.16 -111.04
CA TYR A 2 68.55 216.34 -110.23
C TYR A 2 67.66 215.35 -111.03
N LYS A 3 67.57 215.49 -112.36
CA LYS A 3 66.68 214.67 -113.20
C LYS A 3 67.27 213.31 -113.61
N VAL A 4 68.59 213.19 -113.75
CA VAL A 4 69.25 211.97 -114.26
C VAL A 4 69.27 210.84 -113.24
N LEU A 5 69.36 211.16 -111.94
CA LEU A 5 69.42 210.15 -110.87
C LEU A 5 68.08 209.43 -110.61
N LYS A 6 66.94 209.95 -111.08
CA LYS A 6 65.62 209.35 -110.83
C LYS A 6 65.28 208.22 -111.81
N ASP A 7 65.80 208.28 -113.03
CA ASP A 7 65.51 207.27 -114.06
C ASP A 7 66.35 205.99 -113.88
N GLU A 8 67.57 206.10 -113.36
CA GLU A 8 68.41 204.92 -113.05
C GLU A 8 67.84 204.07 -111.90
N LEU A 9 67.19 204.71 -110.92
CA LEU A 9 66.58 204.02 -109.77
C LEU A 9 65.40 203.14 -110.20
N ARG A 10 64.60 203.61 -111.17
CA ARG A 10 63.41 202.91 -111.68
C ARG A 10 63.76 201.66 -112.50
N ALA A 11 64.88 201.69 -113.22
CA ALA A 11 65.37 200.55 -114.00
C ALA A 11 65.90 199.41 -113.10
N LEU A 12 66.53 199.74 -111.98
CA LEU A 12 66.99 198.77 -110.98
C LEU A 12 65.82 198.07 -110.28
N GLU A 13 64.76 198.80 -109.92
CA GLU A 13 63.55 198.23 -109.31
C GLU A 13 62.87 197.18 -110.21
N LEU A 14 62.75 197.45 -111.52
CA LEU A 14 62.17 196.51 -112.48
C LEU A 14 62.99 195.22 -112.66
N ARG A 15 64.33 195.31 -112.59
CA ARG A 15 65.21 194.14 -112.67
C ARG A 15 65.11 193.27 -111.42
N ILE A 16 65.00 193.90 -110.25
CA ILE A 16 64.77 193.20 -108.98
C ILE A 16 63.42 192.50 -109.01
N ALA A 17 62.36 193.15 -109.51
CA ALA A 17 61.03 192.54 -109.64
C ALA A 17 61.03 191.33 -110.58
N LYS A 18 61.72 191.39 -111.73
CA LYS A 18 61.83 190.25 -112.66
C LYS A 18 62.58 189.06 -112.05
N ARG A 19 63.68 189.30 -111.34
CA ARG A 19 64.44 188.23 -110.68
C ARG A 19 63.64 187.60 -109.54
N LYS A 20 62.88 188.40 -108.78
CA LYS A 20 61.93 187.89 -107.77
C LYS A 20 60.83 187.02 -108.40
N PHE A 21 60.26 187.44 -109.53
CA PHE A 21 59.23 186.66 -110.22
C PHE A 21 59.75 185.30 -110.73
N LEU A 22 60.96 185.28 -111.31
CA LEU A 22 61.60 184.03 -111.76
C LEU A 22 61.89 183.08 -110.58
N GLY A 23 62.40 183.62 -109.46
CA GLY A 23 62.60 182.86 -108.23
C GLY A 23 61.29 182.26 -107.72
N PHE A 24 60.20 183.05 -107.69
CA PHE A 24 58.89 182.54 -107.32
C PHE A 24 58.33 181.50 -108.30
N THR A 25 58.61 181.59 -109.60
CA THR A 25 58.17 180.57 -110.56
C THR A 25 58.96 179.27 -110.43
N GLU A 26 60.27 179.34 -110.18
CA GLU A 26 61.12 178.16 -109.94
C GLU A 26 60.75 177.49 -108.61
N GLU A 27 60.58 178.27 -107.54
CA GLU A 27 60.07 177.80 -106.25
C GLU A 27 58.69 177.16 -106.42
N ARG A 28 57.78 177.77 -107.19
CA ARG A 28 56.45 177.18 -107.44
C ARG A 28 56.53 175.88 -108.23
N SER A 29 57.45 175.76 -109.20
CA SER A 29 57.67 174.51 -109.93
C SER A 29 58.30 173.41 -109.08
N ARG A 30 59.24 173.75 -108.18
CA ARG A 30 59.81 172.81 -107.20
C ARG A 30 58.75 172.35 -106.22
N ILE A 31 57.98 173.27 -105.64
CA ILE A 31 56.87 172.93 -104.75
C ILE A 31 55.85 172.06 -105.49
N ALA A 32 55.55 172.33 -106.76
CA ALA A 32 54.65 171.49 -107.54
C ALA A 32 55.21 170.08 -107.82
N SER A 33 56.52 169.94 -108.09
CA SER A 33 57.13 168.61 -108.24
C SER A 33 57.21 167.86 -106.91
N ASP A 34 57.54 168.56 -105.83
CA ASP A 34 57.61 167.99 -104.49
C ASP A 34 56.21 167.55 -104.05
N LEU A 35 55.18 168.36 -104.34
CA LEU A 35 53.79 168.01 -104.05
C LEU A 35 53.32 166.82 -104.91
N SER A 36 53.68 166.77 -106.20
CA SER A 36 53.37 165.61 -107.06
C SER A 36 54.08 164.33 -106.60
N THR A 37 55.34 164.43 -106.15
CA THR A 37 56.08 163.27 -105.61
C THR A 37 55.49 162.83 -104.28
N LEU A 38 55.15 163.75 -103.37
CA LEU A 38 54.43 163.48 -102.13
C LEU A 38 53.04 162.87 -102.38
N GLU A 39 52.31 163.35 -103.38
CA GLU A 39 51.03 162.75 -103.78
C GLU A 39 51.23 161.31 -104.28
N SER A 40 52.25 161.07 -105.12
CA SER A 40 52.56 159.73 -105.60
C SER A 40 52.98 158.77 -104.47
N THR A 41 53.74 159.25 -103.47
CA THR A 41 54.13 158.44 -102.31
C THR A 41 52.98 158.21 -101.34
N ILE A 42 52.07 159.18 -101.16
CA ILE A 42 50.84 158.98 -100.40
C ILE A 42 49.96 157.92 -101.07
N VAL A 43 49.85 157.93 -102.40
CA VAL A 43 49.11 156.91 -103.14
C VAL A 43 49.76 155.53 -103.01
N SER A 44 51.09 155.43 -103.11
CA SER A 44 51.79 154.15 -102.94
C SER A 44 51.65 153.60 -101.51
N LEU A 45 51.85 154.44 -100.49
CA LEU A 45 51.69 154.05 -99.08
C LEU A 45 50.25 153.67 -98.75
N ARG A 46 49.25 154.33 -99.36
CA ARG A 46 47.83 153.92 -99.23
C ARG A 46 47.56 152.56 -99.87
N SER A 47 48.18 152.28 -101.02
CA SER A 47 48.08 150.95 -101.66
C SER A 47 48.76 149.87 -100.82
N GLU A 48 49.94 150.16 -100.27
CA GLU A 48 50.66 149.25 -99.37
C GLU A 48 49.87 149.00 -98.09
N LEU A 49 49.33 150.05 -97.46
CA LEU A 49 48.43 149.92 -96.30
C LEU A 49 47.20 149.07 -96.62
N ALA A 50 46.54 149.31 -97.74
CA ALA A 50 45.40 148.49 -98.15
C ALA A 50 45.78 147.02 -98.35
N SER A 51 46.97 146.74 -98.91
CA SER A 51 47.47 145.38 -99.09
C SER A 51 47.82 144.70 -97.76
N LEU A 52 48.40 145.44 -96.81
CA LEU A 52 48.69 144.94 -95.45
C LEU A 52 47.41 144.76 -94.63
N GLU A 53 46.43 145.64 -94.78
CA GLU A 53 45.11 145.51 -94.16
C GLU A 53 44.36 144.29 -94.71
N ALA A 54 44.38 144.08 -96.02
CA ALA A 54 43.83 142.88 -96.65
C ALA A 54 44.56 141.61 -96.20
N GLY A 55 45.90 141.64 -96.12
CA GLY A 55 46.72 140.54 -95.60
C GLY A 55 46.39 140.21 -94.14
N ARG A 56 46.32 141.22 -93.27
CA ARG A 56 45.94 141.07 -91.86
C ARG A 56 44.54 140.50 -91.71
N GLU A 57 43.60 140.93 -92.54
CA GLU A 57 42.23 140.41 -92.49
C GLU A 57 42.15 138.97 -93.00
N SER A 58 42.94 138.62 -94.02
CA SER A 58 43.08 137.22 -94.46
C SER A 58 43.69 136.33 -93.38
N GLU A 59 44.72 136.80 -92.66
CA GLU A 59 45.31 136.05 -91.54
C GLU A 59 44.33 135.92 -90.36
N ARG A 60 43.53 136.95 -90.08
CA ARG A 60 42.47 136.88 -89.07
C ARG A 60 41.39 135.87 -89.43
N LEU A 61 40.97 135.83 -90.69
CA LEU A 61 40.02 134.83 -91.16
C LEU A 61 40.62 133.43 -91.04
N GLY A 62 41.87 133.23 -91.45
CA GLY A 62 42.57 131.95 -91.29
C GLY A 62 42.74 131.53 -89.82
N LEU A 63 43.00 132.47 -88.92
CA LEU A 63 43.05 132.22 -87.48
C LEU A 63 41.67 131.80 -86.95
N ALA A 64 40.60 132.50 -87.34
CA ALA A 64 39.23 132.18 -86.93
C ALA A 64 38.78 130.80 -87.45
N GLU A 65 39.14 130.44 -88.69
CA GLU A 65 38.90 129.11 -89.25
C GLU A 65 39.68 128.03 -88.50
N ALA A 66 40.95 128.26 -88.18
CA ALA A 66 41.78 127.34 -87.41
C ALA A 66 41.27 127.18 -85.96
N GLU A 67 40.85 128.27 -85.31
CA GLU A 67 40.23 128.26 -83.98
C GLU A 67 38.91 127.49 -83.99
N SER A 68 38.09 127.68 -85.02
CA SER A 68 36.85 126.92 -85.22
C SER A 68 37.13 125.42 -85.42
N ALA A 69 38.09 125.07 -86.28
CA ALA A 69 38.51 123.68 -86.50
C ALA A 69 39.08 123.04 -85.22
N LEU A 70 39.87 123.78 -84.44
CA LEU A 70 40.35 123.34 -83.12
C LEU A 70 39.21 123.16 -82.13
N GLY A 71 38.20 124.03 -82.17
CA GLY A 71 36.97 123.91 -81.39
C GLY A 71 36.25 122.60 -81.68
N ILE A 72 36.04 122.28 -82.96
CA ILE A 72 35.43 121.02 -83.41
C ILE A 72 36.26 119.82 -82.97
N LEU A 73 37.59 119.87 -83.14
CA LEU A 73 38.48 118.77 -82.75
C LEU A 73 38.49 118.56 -81.22
N ARG A 74 38.47 119.64 -80.44
CA ARG A 74 38.39 119.59 -78.96
C ARG A 74 37.05 119.01 -78.50
N ALA A 75 35.94 119.41 -79.12
CA ALA A 75 34.63 118.85 -78.84
C ALA A 75 34.62 117.35 -79.15
N GLY A 76 35.06 116.93 -80.35
CA GLY A 76 35.14 115.51 -80.70
C GLY A 76 36.09 114.69 -79.83
N HIS A 77 37.17 115.28 -79.34
CA HIS A 77 38.05 114.63 -78.36
C HIS A 77 37.36 114.48 -76.99
N ALA A 78 36.62 115.49 -76.53
CA ALA A 78 35.85 115.41 -75.30
C ALA A 78 34.78 114.31 -75.37
N ASP A 79 34.04 114.24 -76.48
CA ASP A 79 33.01 113.22 -76.71
C ASP A 79 33.61 111.80 -76.69
N ARG A 80 34.73 111.58 -77.40
CA ARG A 80 35.44 110.30 -77.39
C ARG A 80 35.98 109.95 -76.00
N LYS A 81 36.49 110.93 -75.26
CA LYS A 81 36.97 110.73 -73.89
C LYS A 81 35.82 110.33 -72.97
N GLU A 82 34.65 110.95 -73.10
CA GLU A 82 33.45 110.58 -72.35
C GLU A 82 32.97 109.17 -72.73
N GLU A 83 32.96 108.83 -74.03
CA GLU A 83 32.58 107.50 -74.50
C GLU A 83 33.54 106.42 -73.97
N ILE A 84 34.85 106.67 -74.00
CA ILE A 84 35.86 105.77 -73.42
C ILE A 84 35.63 105.60 -71.92
N ALA A 85 35.39 106.70 -71.19
CA ALA A 85 35.13 106.64 -69.75
C ALA A 85 33.84 105.85 -69.44
N ARG A 86 32.76 106.07 -70.20
CA ARG A 86 31.51 105.29 -70.09
C ARG A 86 31.77 103.81 -70.34
N LYS A 87 32.51 103.47 -71.40
CA LYS A 87 32.85 102.07 -71.72
C LYS A 87 33.72 101.44 -70.65
N GLN A 88 34.72 102.14 -70.12
CA GLN A 88 35.54 101.65 -69.01
C GLN A 88 34.71 101.36 -67.76
N ALA A 89 33.80 102.26 -67.39
CA ALA A 89 32.88 102.03 -66.28
C ALA A 89 31.95 100.82 -66.51
N GLU A 90 31.44 100.63 -67.74
CA GLU A 90 30.68 99.44 -68.14
C GLU A 90 31.51 98.15 -68.01
N TRP A 91 32.77 98.16 -68.46
CA TRP A 91 33.67 97.00 -68.37
C TRP A 91 34.04 96.67 -66.92
N GLU A 92 34.31 97.66 -66.08
CA GLU A 92 34.55 97.48 -64.65
C GLU A 92 33.30 96.96 -63.92
N GLY A 93 32.10 97.43 -64.31
CA GLY A 93 30.82 96.90 -63.85
C GLY A 93 30.68 95.41 -64.15
N LYS A 94 30.82 95.04 -65.44
CA LYS A 94 30.76 93.64 -65.90
C LYS A 94 31.86 92.77 -65.27
N GLY A 95 33.05 93.34 -65.04
CA GLY A 95 34.16 92.65 -64.38
C GLY A 95 33.82 92.30 -62.93
N ARG A 96 33.19 93.22 -62.20
CA ARG A 96 32.69 92.98 -60.84
C ARG A 96 31.57 91.94 -60.82
N GLU A 97 30.61 92.02 -61.73
CA GLU A 97 29.53 91.04 -61.87
C GLU A 97 30.09 89.64 -62.18
N ALA A 98 31.03 89.52 -63.12
CA ALA A 98 31.67 88.25 -63.45
C ALA A 98 32.46 87.68 -62.27
N TRP A 99 33.11 88.53 -61.48
CA TRP A 99 33.79 88.10 -60.26
C TRP A 99 32.79 87.59 -59.22
N GLN A 100 31.70 88.31 -58.96
CA GLN A 100 30.65 87.88 -58.03
C GLN A 100 30.05 86.52 -58.44
N VAL A 101 29.72 86.35 -59.72
CA VAL A 101 29.20 85.07 -60.24
C VAL A 101 30.22 83.95 -60.08
N ARG A 102 31.51 84.21 -60.32
CA ARG A 102 32.56 83.19 -60.10
C ARG A 102 32.69 82.79 -58.64
N THR A 103 32.60 83.74 -57.71
CA THR A 103 32.63 83.46 -56.27
C THR A 103 31.43 82.60 -55.88
N LEU A 104 30.22 82.97 -56.31
CA LEU A 104 29.01 82.17 -56.07
C LEU A 104 29.11 80.76 -56.67
N ILE A 105 29.68 80.61 -57.87
CA ILE A 105 29.91 79.29 -58.48
C ILE A 105 30.91 78.46 -57.65
N ALA A 106 31.93 79.08 -57.05
CA ALA A 106 32.88 78.38 -56.19
C ALA A 106 32.23 77.92 -54.89
N GLU A 107 31.51 78.82 -54.20
CA GLU A 107 30.78 78.51 -52.97
C GLU A 107 29.74 77.40 -53.18
N THR A 108 28.92 77.51 -54.23
CA THR A 108 27.92 76.46 -54.54
C THR A 108 28.55 75.12 -54.91
N LYS A 109 29.74 75.10 -55.53
CA LYS A 109 30.47 73.85 -55.78
C LYS A 109 30.98 73.21 -54.50
N GLU A 110 31.45 74.02 -53.54
CA GLU A 110 31.87 73.51 -52.24
C GLU A 110 30.69 72.94 -51.45
N GLU A 111 29.53 73.61 -51.48
CA GLU A 111 28.29 73.13 -50.88
C GLU A 111 27.79 71.82 -51.53
N ILE A 112 27.82 71.72 -52.86
CA ILE A 112 27.47 70.47 -53.56
C ILE A 112 28.41 69.35 -53.12
N ALA A 113 29.72 69.61 -53.06
CA ALA A 113 30.69 68.60 -52.63
C ALA A 113 30.50 68.20 -51.16
N SER A 114 30.08 69.11 -50.26
CA SER A 114 29.75 68.72 -48.88
C SER A 114 28.50 67.85 -48.81
N LEU A 115 27.44 68.21 -49.55
CA LEU A 115 26.20 67.44 -49.60
C LEU A 115 26.41 66.05 -50.22
N GLU A 116 27.24 65.92 -51.25
CA GLU A 116 27.60 64.63 -51.84
C GLU A 116 28.34 63.73 -50.83
N ARG A 117 29.24 64.29 -50.01
CA ARG A 117 29.91 63.53 -48.94
C ARG A 117 28.92 63.08 -47.87
N GLU A 118 28.01 63.96 -47.45
CA GLU A 118 26.97 63.62 -46.48
C GLU A 118 26.03 62.53 -47.01
N ALA A 119 25.62 62.62 -48.28
CA ALA A 119 24.78 61.61 -48.93
C ALA A 119 25.48 60.25 -49.02
N ALA A 120 26.78 60.22 -49.34
CA ALA A 120 27.57 59.00 -49.37
C ALA A 120 27.68 58.36 -47.97
N GLU A 121 27.93 59.17 -46.95
CA GLU A 121 28.00 58.69 -45.56
C GLU A 121 26.65 58.14 -45.06
N LEU A 122 25.55 58.84 -45.37
CA LEU A 122 24.20 58.34 -45.05
C LEU A 122 23.88 57.04 -45.77
N SER A 123 24.27 56.90 -47.04
CA SER A 123 24.06 55.67 -47.81
C SER A 123 24.80 54.50 -47.18
N ARG A 124 26.08 54.70 -46.80
CA ARG A 124 26.86 53.69 -46.07
C ARG A 124 26.22 53.30 -44.74
N ARG A 125 25.72 54.28 -43.98
CA ARG A 125 25.03 54.01 -42.71
C ARG A 125 23.74 53.22 -42.89
N ILE A 126 23.04 53.42 -44.01
CA ILE A 126 21.84 52.62 -44.37
C ILE A 126 22.26 51.19 -44.67
N GLU A 127 23.28 50.99 -45.51
CA GLU A 127 23.80 49.65 -45.83
C GLU A 127 24.25 48.88 -44.57
N ASP A 128 25.03 49.53 -43.69
CA ASP A 128 25.47 48.93 -42.41
C ASP A 128 24.27 48.56 -41.51
N ALA A 129 23.23 49.40 -41.48
CA ALA A 129 22.01 49.14 -40.70
C ALA A 129 21.16 48.01 -41.29
N GLU A 130 21.07 47.91 -42.62
CA GLU A 130 20.38 46.83 -43.31
C GLU A 130 21.09 45.49 -43.10
N GLU A 131 22.41 45.46 -43.18
CA GLU A 131 23.20 44.26 -42.84
C GLU A 131 23.00 43.82 -41.39
N ALA A 132 23.04 44.78 -40.44
CA ALA A 132 22.81 44.48 -39.03
C ALA A 132 21.38 43.96 -38.80
N ALA A 133 20.39 44.52 -39.49
CA ALA A 133 19.00 44.06 -39.42
C ALA A 133 18.84 42.66 -40.01
N LEU A 134 19.54 42.32 -41.10
CA LEU A 134 19.51 41.00 -41.70
C LEU A 134 20.13 39.95 -40.77
N LYS A 135 21.33 40.21 -40.24
CA LYS A 135 21.98 39.36 -39.22
C LYS A 135 21.10 39.19 -37.97
N GLY A 136 20.43 40.27 -37.55
CA GLY A 136 19.44 40.25 -36.47
C GLY A 136 18.23 39.36 -36.76
N ARG A 137 17.69 39.40 -37.98
CA ARG A 137 16.59 38.52 -38.38
C ARG A 137 17.00 37.04 -38.45
N GLU A 138 18.20 36.75 -38.96
CA GLU A 138 18.72 35.38 -39.03
C GLU A 138 18.92 34.78 -37.65
N SER A 139 19.56 35.52 -36.74
CA SER A 139 19.74 35.09 -35.34
C SER A 139 18.42 34.92 -34.59
N LEU A 140 17.43 35.77 -34.87
CA LEU A 140 16.09 35.65 -34.29
C LEU A 140 15.32 34.46 -34.88
N ALA A 141 15.49 34.16 -36.17
CA ALA A 141 14.94 32.97 -36.81
C ALA A 141 15.52 31.69 -36.21
N SER A 142 16.85 31.60 -36.07
CA SER A 142 17.50 30.43 -35.46
C SER A 142 17.12 30.27 -33.98
N SER A 143 17.02 31.36 -33.23
CA SER A 143 16.55 31.32 -31.83
C SER A 143 15.09 30.84 -31.74
N ARG A 144 14.22 31.23 -32.68
CA ARG A 144 12.84 30.75 -32.74
C ARG A 144 12.76 29.25 -33.06
N GLU A 145 13.60 28.78 -33.97
CA GLU A 145 13.69 27.36 -34.31
C GLU A 145 14.13 26.53 -33.10
N GLN A 146 15.18 26.99 -32.38
CA GLN A 146 15.64 26.36 -31.14
C GLN A 146 14.56 26.35 -30.04
N LEU A 147 13.79 27.43 -29.90
CA LEU A 147 12.67 27.47 -28.96
C LEU A 147 11.55 26.49 -29.36
N ALA A 148 11.27 26.36 -30.65
CA ALA A 148 10.29 25.39 -31.14
C ALA A 148 10.73 23.95 -30.89
N THR A 149 12.01 23.61 -31.10
CA THR A 149 12.54 22.27 -30.79
C THR A 149 12.50 21.99 -29.29
N LEU A 150 12.92 22.94 -28.45
CA LEU A 150 12.87 22.79 -26.99
C LEU A 150 11.43 22.66 -26.47
N ALA A 151 10.48 23.38 -27.05
CA ALA A 151 9.07 23.26 -26.69
C ALA A 151 8.53 21.87 -27.04
N ALA A 152 8.85 21.34 -28.22
CA ALA A 152 8.46 19.98 -28.61
C ALA A 152 9.11 18.91 -27.71
N GLU A 153 10.39 19.08 -27.35
CA GLU A 153 11.07 18.20 -26.38
C GLU A 153 10.41 18.24 -25.00
N ALA A 154 10.01 19.42 -24.53
CA ALA A 154 9.31 19.59 -23.26
C ALA A 154 7.92 18.94 -23.27
N GLU A 155 7.16 19.08 -24.35
CA GLU A 155 5.86 18.40 -24.51
C GLU A 155 6.02 16.88 -24.51
N ASN A 156 7.01 16.36 -25.23
CA ASN A 156 7.32 14.92 -25.25
C ASN A 156 7.73 14.41 -23.87
N ALA A 157 8.58 15.16 -23.14
CA ALA A 157 9.00 14.81 -21.79
C ALA A 157 7.81 14.83 -20.81
N GLN A 158 6.91 15.81 -20.93
CA GLN A 158 5.71 15.89 -20.11
C GLN A 158 4.74 14.73 -20.38
N ALA A 159 4.57 14.34 -21.65
CA ALA A 159 3.77 13.18 -22.02
C ALA A 159 4.36 11.89 -21.42
N ALA A 160 5.66 11.66 -21.59
CA ALA A 160 6.35 10.51 -21.01
C ALA A 160 6.27 10.47 -19.47
N TYR A 161 6.39 11.63 -18.82
CA TYR A 161 6.21 11.73 -17.36
C TYR A 161 4.79 11.33 -16.93
N SER A 162 3.77 11.82 -17.64
CA SER A 162 2.37 11.51 -17.32
C SER A 162 2.05 10.01 -17.50
N GLU A 163 2.62 9.37 -18.52
CA GLU A 163 2.49 7.93 -18.75
C GLU A 163 3.18 7.12 -17.64
N ALA A 164 4.42 7.50 -17.28
CA ALA A 164 5.16 6.87 -16.19
C ALA A 164 4.43 7.02 -14.84
N GLN A 165 3.81 8.18 -14.60
CA GLN A 165 3.00 8.40 -13.39
C GLN A 165 1.75 7.52 -13.37
N ALA A 166 1.04 7.40 -14.49
CA ALA A 166 -0.12 6.51 -14.58
C ALA A 166 0.26 5.03 -14.36
N MET A 167 1.40 4.58 -14.91
CA MET A 167 1.93 3.23 -14.67
C MET A 167 2.29 3.03 -13.19
N ALA A 168 2.89 4.02 -12.54
CA ALA A 168 3.22 3.95 -11.12
C ALA A 168 1.97 3.88 -10.23
N ASP A 169 0.93 4.65 -10.54
CA ASP A 169 -0.35 4.62 -9.81
C ASP A 169 -1.09 3.30 -10.00
N GLN A 170 -1.04 2.72 -11.20
CA GLN A 170 -1.55 1.38 -11.46
C GLN A 170 -0.78 0.32 -10.66
N ALA A 171 0.56 0.36 -10.69
CA ALA A 171 1.40 -0.58 -9.93
C ALA A 171 1.16 -0.47 -8.42
N LYS A 172 0.95 0.75 -7.91
CA LYS A 172 0.59 1.00 -6.50
C LYS A 172 -0.78 0.39 -6.16
N SER A 173 -1.76 0.56 -7.03
CA SER A 173 -3.10 -0.03 -6.85
C SER A 173 -3.04 -1.56 -6.85
N ASP A 174 -2.30 -2.16 -7.77
CA ASP A 174 -2.06 -3.60 -7.83
C ASP A 174 -1.34 -4.12 -6.57
N LEU A 175 -0.35 -3.37 -6.07
CA LEU A 175 0.33 -3.69 -4.83
C LEU A 175 -0.63 -3.65 -3.64
N MET A 176 -1.51 -2.65 -3.55
CA MET A 176 -2.51 -2.59 -2.48
C MET A 176 -3.45 -3.80 -2.54
N VAL A 177 -3.92 -4.20 -3.73
CA VAL A 177 -4.72 -5.41 -3.90
C VAL A 177 -3.94 -6.64 -3.42
N ARG A 178 -2.69 -6.81 -3.84
CA ARG A 178 -1.84 -7.94 -3.40
C ARG A 178 -1.61 -7.96 -1.88
N VAL A 179 -1.40 -6.79 -1.26
CA VAL A 179 -1.26 -6.68 0.20
C VAL A 179 -2.55 -7.07 0.91
N THR A 180 -3.72 -6.65 0.41
CA THR A 180 -5.02 -7.07 1.00
C THR A 180 -5.26 -8.57 0.84
N LEU A 181 -4.95 -9.15 -0.32
CA LEU A 181 -5.04 -10.60 -0.53
C LEU A 181 -4.10 -11.35 0.41
N HIS A 182 -2.85 -10.90 0.55
CA HIS A 182 -1.90 -11.49 1.49
C HIS A 182 -2.39 -11.41 2.93
N SER A 183 -2.94 -10.26 3.35
CA SER A 183 -3.51 -10.09 4.69
C SER A 183 -4.67 -11.08 4.92
N ASN A 184 -5.56 -11.24 3.93
CA ASN A 184 -6.68 -12.17 4.03
C ASN A 184 -6.21 -13.63 4.12
N VAL A 185 -5.21 -14.02 3.32
CA VAL A 185 -4.60 -15.35 3.37
C VAL A 185 -3.92 -15.58 4.73
N LEU A 186 -3.21 -14.59 5.26
CA LEU A 186 -2.57 -14.68 6.58
C LEU A 186 -3.61 -14.87 7.69
N SER A 187 -4.66 -14.04 7.73
CA SER A 187 -5.75 -14.20 8.69
C SER A 187 -6.48 -15.54 8.54
N GLY A 188 -6.65 -16.02 7.30
CA GLY A 188 -7.18 -17.36 7.03
C GLY A 188 -6.29 -18.46 7.59
N ALA A 189 -4.98 -18.37 7.39
CA ALA A 189 -4.00 -19.31 7.92
C ALA A 189 -3.98 -19.31 9.46
N GLU A 190 -4.02 -18.14 10.10
CA GLU A 190 -4.14 -18.02 11.56
C GLU A 190 -5.42 -18.65 12.10
N SER A 191 -6.55 -18.47 11.40
CA SER A 191 -7.81 -19.12 11.77
C SER A 191 -7.73 -20.65 11.66
N ILE A 192 -7.12 -21.17 10.59
CA ILE A 192 -6.92 -22.61 10.41
C ILE A 192 -5.98 -23.15 11.49
N GLN A 193 -4.91 -22.43 11.82
CA GLN A 193 -3.99 -22.82 12.88
C GLN A 193 -4.71 -22.93 14.24
N LYS A 194 -5.56 -21.96 14.59
CA LYS A 194 -6.39 -22.04 15.81
C LYS A 194 -7.32 -23.25 15.81
N LEU A 195 -7.98 -23.54 14.69
CA LEU A 195 -8.82 -24.74 14.55
C LEU A 195 -8.01 -26.04 14.70
N MET A 196 -6.78 -26.09 14.17
CA MET A 196 -5.88 -27.22 14.36
C MET A 196 -5.49 -27.40 15.82
N GLU A 197 -5.17 -26.32 16.53
CA GLU A 197 -4.88 -26.36 17.97
C GLU A 197 -6.09 -26.82 18.80
N GLU A 198 -7.29 -26.33 18.48
CA GLU A 198 -8.53 -26.76 19.13
C GLU A 198 -8.84 -28.24 18.89
N ASN A 199 -8.68 -28.71 17.64
CA ASN A 199 -8.82 -30.13 17.30
C ASN A 199 -7.76 -30.99 17.99
N ALA A 200 -6.51 -30.55 18.07
CA ALA A 200 -5.46 -31.26 18.79
C ALA A 200 -5.81 -31.41 20.28
N ARG A 201 -6.34 -30.34 20.90
CA ARG A 201 -6.85 -30.39 22.29
C ARG A 201 -8.06 -31.32 22.42
N ALA A 202 -8.96 -31.35 21.43
CA ALA A 202 -10.11 -32.24 21.43
C ALA A 202 -9.70 -33.71 21.31
N VAL A 203 -8.75 -34.02 20.44
CA VAL A 203 -8.16 -35.37 20.29
C VAL A 203 -7.49 -35.80 21.58
N ALA A 204 -6.70 -34.93 22.23
CA ALA A 204 -6.09 -35.24 23.53
C ALA A 204 -7.15 -35.62 24.59
N ARG A 205 -8.22 -34.82 24.71
CA ARG A 205 -9.34 -35.13 25.63
C ARG A 205 -10.04 -36.45 25.31
N LEU A 206 -10.20 -36.78 24.03
CA LEU A 206 -10.81 -38.05 23.62
C LEU A 206 -9.88 -39.22 23.96
N ASN A 207 -8.58 -39.08 23.75
CA ASN A 207 -7.60 -40.10 24.14
C ASN A 207 -7.60 -40.34 25.65
N ASP A 208 -7.68 -39.28 26.47
CA ASP A 208 -7.80 -39.43 27.93
C ASP A 208 -9.07 -40.20 28.31
N ARG A 209 -10.21 -39.88 27.70
CA ARG A 209 -11.47 -40.61 27.94
C ARG A 209 -11.42 -42.06 27.48
N ILE A 210 -10.74 -42.36 26.37
CA ILE A 210 -10.50 -43.72 25.91
C ILE A 210 -9.64 -44.47 26.94
N ALA A 211 -8.55 -43.86 27.42
CA ALA A 211 -7.68 -44.47 28.44
C ALA A 211 -8.43 -44.72 29.76
N GLU A 212 -9.29 -43.80 30.19
CA GLU A 212 -10.18 -44.00 31.34
C GLU A 212 -11.16 -45.16 31.12
N ALA A 213 -11.80 -45.21 29.96
CA ALA A 213 -12.75 -46.28 29.61
C ALA A 213 -12.06 -47.65 29.52
N GLU A 214 -10.88 -47.73 28.91
CA GLU A 214 -10.04 -48.92 28.88
C GLU A 214 -9.61 -49.34 30.29
N GLY A 215 -9.27 -48.39 31.16
CA GLY A 215 -8.94 -48.65 32.55
C GLY A 215 -10.12 -49.20 33.35
N LEU A 216 -11.33 -48.68 33.13
CA LEU A 216 -12.56 -49.20 33.73
C LEU A 216 -12.89 -50.60 33.20
N SER A 217 -12.80 -50.81 31.88
CA SER A 217 -13.02 -52.11 31.24
C SER A 217 -12.04 -53.17 31.76
N ARG A 218 -10.77 -52.81 31.97
CA ARG A 218 -9.78 -53.72 32.55
C ARG A 218 -10.12 -54.08 33.99
N LYS A 219 -10.54 -53.11 34.80
CA LYS A 219 -10.99 -53.37 36.19
C LYS A 219 -12.23 -54.25 36.23
N SER A 220 -13.21 -54.03 35.35
CA SER A 220 -14.39 -54.90 35.27
C SER A 220 -14.04 -56.30 34.82
N GLU A 221 -13.09 -56.46 33.89
CA GLU A 221 -12.60 -57.76 33.46
C GLU A 221 -11.88 -58.49 34.61
N GLU A 222 -10.99 -57.80 35.35
CA GLU A 222 -10.33 -58.35 36.53
C GLU A 222 -11.34 -58.76 37.62
N GLN A 223 -12.38 -57.95 37.85
CA GLN A 223 -13.46 -58.29 38.79
C GLN A 223 -14.27 -59.49 38.31
N TYR A 224 -14.56 -59.58 37.02
CA TYR A 224 -15.27 -60.71 36.42
C TYR A 224 -14.48 -62.01 36.56
N VAL A 225 -13.17 -61.97 36.27
CA VAL A 225 -12.28 -63.14 36.45
C VAL A 225 -12.22 -63.57 37.91
N ARG A 226 -12.12 -62.62 38.86
CA ARG A 226 -12.16 -62.95 40.30
C ARG A 226 -13.49 -63.57 40.71
N ALA A 227 -14.60 -63.00 40.27
CA ALA A 227 -15.93 -63.53 40.56
C ALA A 227 -16.13 -64.94 39.97
N CYS A 228 -15.60 -65.22 38.77
CA CYS A 228 -15.62 -66.56 38.20
C CYS A 228 -14.80 -67.55 39.04
N ALA A 229 -13.62 -67.15 39.52
CA ALA A 229 -12.80 -68.01 40.39
C ALA A 229 -13.46 -68.25 41.76
N GLU A 230 -14.13 -67.24 42.32
CA GLU A 230 -14.93 -67.38 43.54
C GLU A 230 -16.15 -68.30 43.33
N ASP A 231 -16.86 -68.19 42.20
CA ASP A 231 -17.97 -69.08 41.85
C ASP A 231 -17.49 -70.52 41.62
N GLU A 232 -16.35 -70.71 40.95
CA GLU A 232 -15.75 -72.02 40.74
C GLU A 232 -15.33 -72.66 42.08
N GLY A 233 -14.68 -71.90 42.97
CA GLY A 233 -14.35 -72.35 44.32
C GLY A 233 -15.60 -72.69 45.15
N ALA A 234 -16.64 -71.86 45.09
CA ALA A 234 -17.91 -72.13 45.79
C ALA A 234 -18.62 -73.38 45.24
N ARG A 235 -18.53 -73.66 43.93
CA ARG A 235 -19.05 -74.91 43.34
C ARG A 235 -18.26 -76.13 43.80
N GLU A 236 -16.95 -76.04 43.91
CA GLU A 236 -16.11 -77.12 44.45
C GLU A 236 -16.45 -77.39 45.92
N GLU A 237 -16.60 -76.35 46.73
CA GLU A 237 -17.04 -76.46 48.13
C GLU A 237 -18.44 -77.10 48.22
N LEU A 238 -19.39 -76.65 47.41
CA LEU A 238 -20.74 -77.22 47.35
C LEU A 238 -20.71 -78.70 46.96
N ALA A 239 -19.95 -79.06 45.92
CA ALA A 239 -19.81 -80.45 45.50
C ALA A 239 -19.18 -81.32 46.61
N SER A 240 -18.19 -80.80 47.34
CA SER A 240 -17.60 -81.50 48.49
C SER A 240 -18.62 -81.69 49.63
N ALA A 241 -19.45 -80.68 49.90
CA ALA A 241 -20.48 -80.74 50.92
C ALA A 241 -21.62 -81.70 50.52
N GLU A 242 -22.02 -81.73 49.24
CA GLU A 242 -22.98 -82.68 48.70
C GLU A 242 -22.47 -84.13 48.81
N ASN A 243 -21.20 -84.38 48.48
CA ASN A 243 -20.57 -85.69 48.68
C ASN A 243 -20.58 -86.11 50.15
N MET A 244 -20.19 -85.23 51.08
CA MET A 244 -20.26 -85.51 52.52
C MET A 244 -21.70 -85.77 52.98
N TRP A 245 -22.67 -85.06 52.42
CA TRP A 245 -24.08 -85.25 52.73
C TRP A 245 -24.61 -86.60 52.22
N GLU A 246 -24.22 -87.01 51.01
CA GLU A 246 -24.56 -88.33 50.47
C GLU A 246 -23.92 -89.47 51.28
N GLU A 247 -22.64 -89.33 51.67
CA GLU A 247 -21.96 -90.28 52.55
C GLU A 247 -22.65 -90.41 53.90
N THR A 248 -22.97 -89.28 54.55
CA THR A 248 -23.68 -89.26 55.84
C THR A 248 -25.10 -89.81 55.71
N ARG A 249 -25.80 -89.55 54.61
CA ARG A 249 -27.11 -90.13 54.31
C ARG A 249 -27.03 -91.65 54.13
N SER A 250 -26.02 -92.14 53.42
CA SER A 250 -25.77 -93.58 53.25
C SER A 250 -25.50 -94.28 54.58
N LEU A 251 -24.64 -93.69 55.42
CA LEU A 251 -24.37 -94.15 56.78
C LEU A 251 -25.64 -94.18 57.63
N LEU A 252 -26.47 -93.13 57.57
CA LEU A 252 -27.73 -93.07 58.31
C LEU A 252 -28.71 -94.15 57.84
N ALA A 253 -28.78 -94.42 56.54
CA ALA A 253 -29.60 -95.51 55.98
C ALA A 253 -29.11 -96.89 56.45
N GLU A 254 -27.80 -97.13 56.50
CA GLU A 254 -27.23 -98.37 57.04
C GLU A 254 -27.55 -98.55 58.54
N GLN A 255 -27.41 -97.48 59.33
CA GLN A 255 -27.76 -97.48 60.76
C GLN A 255 -29.27 -97.72 60.97
N GLY A 256 -30.12 -97.10 60.16
CA GLY A 256 -31.57 -97.32 60.17
C GLY A 256 -31.93 -98.79 59.88
N ALA A 257 -31.34 -99.37 58.83
CA ALA A 257 -31.56 -100.79 58.50
C ALA A 257 -31.09 -101.72 59.63
N ARG A 258 -29.96 -101.43 60.29
CA ARG A 258 -29.52 -102.18 61.47
C ARG A 258 -30.53 -102.09 62.61
N LEU A 259 -31.07 -100.90 62.87
CA LEU A 259 -32.03 -100.68 63.94
C LEU A 259 -33.36 -101.43 63.69
N ASP A 260 -33.82 -101.46 62.44
CA ASP A 260 -34.99 -102.25 62.02
C ASP A 260 -34.78 -103.75 62.22
N THR A 261 -33.59 -104.28 61.89
CA THR A 261 -33.30 -105.71 62.13
C THR A 261 -33.26 -106.07 63.61
N VAL A 262 -32.72 -105.18 64.47
CA VAL A 262 -32.65 -105.39 65.91
C VAL A 262 -34.04 -105.33 66.55
N THR A 263 -34.88 -104.39 66.12
CA THR A 263 -36.27 -104.27 66.63
C THR A 263 -37.14 -105.45 66.22
N GLU A 264 -37.02 -105.95 64.98
CA GLU A 264 -37.73 -107.15 64.52
C GLU A 264 -37.27 -108.40 65.29
N ASN A 265 -35.97 -108.53 65.54
CA ASN A 265 -35.44 -109.62 66.37
C ASN A 265 -35.95 -109.55 67.81
N ARG A 266 -36.01 -108.34 68.40
CA ARG A 266 -36.58 -108.10 69.73
C ARG A 266 -38.06 -108.50 69.78
N ARG A 267 -38.83 -108.12 68.76
CA ARG A 267 -40.26 -108.47 68.67
C ARG A 267 -40.48 -109.99 68.59
N LYS A 268 -39.64 -110.70 67.84
CA LYS A 268 -39.68 -112.17 67.75
C LYS A 268 -39.34 -112.87 69.07
N THR A 269 -38.36 -112.37 69.81
CA THR A 269 -37.99 -112.96 71.12
C THR A 269 -39.05 -112.67 72.18
N GLU A 270 -39.62 -111.47 72.18
CA GLU A 270 -40.71 -111.04 73.07
C GLU A 270 -41.97 -111.91 72.85
N SER A 271 -42.38 -112.14 71.60
CA SER A 271 -43.50 -113.03 71.28
C SER A 271 -43.26 -114.48 71.71
N ARG A 272 -42.03 -115.01 71.57
CA ARG A 272 -41.67 -116.35 72.07
C ARG A 272 -41.76 -116.44 73.59
N LEU A 273 -41.29 -115.40 74.29
CA LEU A 273 -41.34 -115.32 75.75
C LEU A 273 -42.79 -115.34 76.27
N GLU A 274 -43.66 -114.55 75.65
CA GLU A 274 -45.08 -114.42 76.01
C GLU A 274 -45.85 -115.73 75.78
N ALA A 275 -45.56 -116.44 74.68
CA ALA A 275 -46.11 -117.77 74.41
C ALA A 275 -45.67 -118.83 75.44
N THR A 276 -44.39 -118.81 75.85
CA THR A 276 -43.89 -119.71 76.91
C THR A 276 -44.41 -119.36 78.29
N GLY A 277 -44.53 -118.07 78.63
CA GLY A 277 -45.07 -117.62 79.92
C GLY A 277 -46.55 -117.97 80.06
N SER A 278 -47.32 -117.86 78.98
CA SER A 278 -48.73 -118.26 78.93
C SER A 278 -48.90 -119.78 79.13
N ARG A 279 -48.04 -120.60 78.51
CA ARG A 279 -48.01 -122.06 78.73
C ARG A 279 -47.69 -122.43 80.17
N PHE A 280 -46.70 -121.77 80.76
CA PHE A 280 -46.29 -122.02 82.14
C PHE A 280 -47.41 -121.69 83.14
N SER A 281 -48.03 -120.52 83.01
CA SER A 281 -49.15 -120.09 83.89
C SER A 281 -50.41 -120.95 83.75
N ALA A 282 -50.63 -121.61 82.61
CA ALA A 282 -51.74 -122.55 82.43
C ALA A 282 -51.48 -123.88 83.15
N LEU A 283 -50.26 -124.43 83.03
CA LEU A 283 -49.88 -125.71 83.66
C LEU A 283 -49.77 -125.61 85.19
N SER A 284 -49.23 -124.50 85.71
CA SER A 284 -49.11 -124.27 87.15
C SER A 284 -50.48 -124.20 87.84
N ARG A 285 -51.49 -123.61 87.20
CA ARG A 285 -52.87 -123.59 87.73
C ARG A 285 -53.50 -124.99 87.84
N VAL A 286 -53.28 -125.84 86.84
CA VAL A 286 -53.78 -127.24 86.85
C VAL A 286 -53.11 -128.04 87.97
N GLN A 287 -51.84 -127.77 88.26
CA GLN A 287 -51.10 -128.42 89.34
C GLN A 287 -51.60 -127.96 90.73
N GLU A 288 -51.76 -126.66 90.94
CA GLU A 288 -52.17 -126.09 92.23
C GLU A 288 -53.60 -126.46 92.64
N GLN A 289 -54.56 -126.45 91.71
CA GLN A 289 -55.95 -126.83 92.01
C GLN A 289 -56.13 -128.34 92.24
N ARG A 290 -55.07 -129.14 91.99
CA ARG A 290 -55.06 -130.61 92.13
C ARG A 290 -56.26 -131.27 91.44
N ASP A 291 -56.71 -130.68 90.33
CA ASP A 291 -57.83 -131.16 89.51
C ASP A 291 -57.57 -132.56 88.93
N TRP A 292 -56.31 -132.98 88.92
CA TRP A 292 -55.86 -134.29 88.49
C TRP A 292 -56.21 -135.43 89.48
N ALA A 293 -56.56 -135.15 90.75
CA ALA A 293 -56.85 -136.17 91.77
C ALA A 293 -58.36 -136.48 91.93
N SER A 294 -58.72 -137.76 92.11
CA SER A 294 -60.11 -138.22 92.35
C SER A 294 -60.73 -137.67 93.65
N SER A 295 -62.06 -137.47 93.69
CA SER A 295 -62.71 -136.64 94.74
C SER A 295 -62.49 -137.17 96.17
N GLY A 296 -62.39 -138.49 96.35
CA GLY A 296 -62.08 -139.11 97.65
C GLY A 296 -60.65 -138.82 98.12
N VAL A 297 -59.67 -138.97 97.23
CA VAL A 297 -58.25 -138.68 97.50
C VAL A 297 -58.03 -137.17 97.74
N ARG A 298 -58.71 -136.33 96.96
CA ARG A 298 -58.68 -134.87 97.11
C ARG A 298 -59.23 -134.41 98.46
N ALA A 299 -60.31 -135.04 98.94
CA ALA A 299 -60.91 -134.72 100.24
C ALA A 299 -59.98 -135.10 101.41
N VAL A 300 -59.35 -136.28 101.36
CA VAL A 300 -58.38 -136.72 102.39
C VAL A 300 -57.14 -135.83 102.40
N LEU A 301 -56.60 -135.46 101.23
CA LEU A 301 -55.47 -134.54 101.13
C LEU A 301 -55.85 -133.12 101.59
N HIS A 302 -57.05 -132.62 101.27
CA HIS A 302 -57.50 -131.33 101.80
C HIS A 302 -57.73 -131.37 103.31
N HIS A 303 -58.18 -132.49 103.89
CA HIS A 303 -58.41 -132.60 105.34
C HIS A 303 -57.12 -132.71 106.14
N TYR A 304 -56.10 -133.42 105.62
CA TYR A 304 -54.85 -133.67 106.33
C TYR A 304 -53.69 -132.72 105.96
N LEU A 305 -53.70 -132.12 104.77
CA LEU A 305 -52.72 -131.10 104.36
C LEU A 305 -53.33 -129.69 104.32
N GLY A 306 -54.64 -129.53 104.52
CA GLY A 306 -55.37 -128.27 104.42
C GLY A 306 -56.06 -127.83 105.73
N GLY A 307 -55.36 -127.94 106.86
CA GLY A 307 -55.82 -127.45 108.17
C GLY A 307 -54.79 -126.56 108.88
N GLY A 308 -54.19 -125.60 108.17
CA GLY A 308 -53.16 -124.73 108.72
C GLY A 308 -53.69 -123.60 109.60
N ASN A 309 -54.05 -123.93 110.85
CA ASN A 309 -53.89 -123.08 112.04
C ASN A 309 -54.11 -123.93 113.31
N GLY A 310 -53.05 -124.23 114.09
CA GLY A 310 -53.16 -124.71 115.47
C GLY A 310 -52.32 -125.95 115.83
N ASP A 311 -51.67 -125.87 116.99
CA ASP A 311 -50.80 -126.86 117.64
C ASP A 311 -51.40 -128.28 117.82
N GLY A 312 -50.51 -129.28 117.88
CA GLY A 312 -50.82 -130.57 118.50
C GLY A 312 -49.89 -131.70 118.09
N GLU A 313 -48.99 -132.12 119.00
CA GLU A 313 -48.24 -133.36 118.90
C GLU A 313 -49.19 -134.56 118.74
N GLY A 314 -48.93 -135.39 117.73
CA GLY A 314 -49.56 -136.70 117.54
C GLY A 314 -50.48 -136.78 116.32
N ASN A 315 -49.90 -136.97 115.13
CA ASN A 315 -50.48 -137.74 114.00
C ASN A 315 -49.56 -137.60 112.78
N GLN A 316 -48.48 -138.37 112.74
CA GLN A 316 -47.58 -138.44 111.58
C GLN A 316 -47.86 -139.73 110.82
N GLY A 317 -48.88 -139.69 109.96
CA GLY A 317 -49.32 -140.88 109.25
C GLY A 317 -49.54 -140.77 107.76
N ILE A 318 -49.49 -139.59 107.11
CA ILE A 318 -49.80 -139.46 105.67
C ILE A 318 -48.68 -138.67 104.96
N PHE A 319 -48.01 -139.29 103.99
CA PHE A 319 -46.86 -138.74 103.26
C PHE A 319 -47.19 -138.09 101.91
N GLY A 320 -48.43 -138.23 101.44
CA GLY A 320 -48.89 -137.68 100.17
C GLY A 320 -49.15 -138.73 99.12
N VAL A 321 -49.33 -138.28 97.88
CA VAL A 321 -49.71 -139.12 96.74
C VAL A 321 -48.46 -139.65 96.06
N ILE A 322 -48.45 -140.93 95.66
CA ILE A 322 -47.28 -141.55 94.99
C ILE A 322 -46.77 -140.70 93.83
N GLY A 323 -47.65 -140.10 93.02
CA GLY A 323 -47.27 -139.21 91.90
C GLY A 323 -46.52 -137.93 92.28
N GLU A 324 -46.63 -137.44 93.52
CA GLU A 324 -45.87 -136.27 93.99
C GLU A 324 -44.51 -136.65 94.60
N LEU A 325 -44.30 -137.94 94.88
CA LEU A 325 -43.13 -138.46 95.58
C LEU A 325 -42.09 -139.08 94.63
N ILE A 326 -42.40 -139.15 93.34
CA ILE A 326 -41.56 -139.77 92.31
C ILE A 326 -41.18 -138.72 91.28
N GLU A 327 -39.89 -138.49 91.10
CA GLU A 327 -39.35 -137.71 89.98
C GLU A 327 -38.76 -138.65 88.92
N THR A 328 -39.01 -138.35 87.65
CA THR A 328 -38.51 -139.13 86.50
C THR A 328 -38.04 -138.22 85.39
N ASP A 329 -37.01 -138.63 84.66
CA ASP A 329 -36.58 -137.93 83.44
C ASP A 329 -37.67 -138.02 82.35
N ALA A 330 -37.87 -136.91 81.63
CA ALA A 330 -38.90 -136.74 80.58
C ALA A 330 -39.08 -137.93 79.61
N PRO A 331 -38.04 -138.62 79.10
CA PRO A 331 -38.25 -139.78 78.22
C PRO A 331 -38.94 -140.98 78.90
N TYR A 332 -38.85 -141.13 80.23
CA TYR A 332 -39.40 -142.27 80.97
C TYR A 332 -40.74 -141.98 81.64
N GLU A 333 -41.17 -140.72 81.66
CA GLU A 333 -42.38 -140.24 82.34
C GLU A 333 -43.63 -141.05 81.95
N ARG A 334 -43.86 -141.26 80.65
CA ARG A 334 -44.98 -142.07 80.14
C ARG A 334 -44.94 -143.54 80.57
N ALA A 335 -43.75 -144.11 80.73
CA ALA A 335 -43.59 -145.50 81.14
C ALA A 335 -43.91 -145.66 82.63
N VAL A 336 -43.45 -144.71 83.46
CA VAL A 336 -43.73 -144.72 84.90
C VAL A 336 -45.21 -144.46 85.19
N GLU A 337 -45.83 -143.52 84.48
CA GLU A 337 -47.28 -143.26 84.57
C GLU A 337 -48.10 -144.53 84.24
N ALA A 338 -47.73 -145.24 83.16
CA ALA A 338 -48.44 -146.44 82.73
C ALA A 338 -48.33 -147.62 83.73
N VAL A 339 -47.20 -147.74 84.45
CA VAL A 339 -46.99 -148.81 85.44
C VAL A 339 -47.74 -148.53 86.74
N LEU A 340 -47.73 -147.29 87.21
CA LEU A 340 -48.43 -146.91 88.44
C LEU A 340 -49.93 -146.81 88.22
N GLY A 341 -50.37 -146.37 87.04
CA GLY A 341 -51.78 -146.23 86.69
C GLY A 341 -52.55 -145.50 87.78
N GLU A 342 -53.68 -146.06 88.20
CA GLU A 342 -54.52 -145.48 89.26
C GLU A 342 -53.82 -145.46 90.64
N ARG A 343 -52.81 -146.32 90.87
CA ARG A 343 -52.00 -146.29 92.10
C ARG A 343 -51.11 -145.06 92.19
N ILE A 344 -50.93 -144.32 91.10
CA ILE A 344 -50.24 -143.03 91.17
C ILE A 344 -50.98 -142.05 92.10
N GLN A 345 -52.29 -142.22 92.27
CA GLN A 345 -53.15 -141.47 93.18
C GLN A 345 -53.25 -142.09 94.58
N SER A 346 -52.61 -143.23 94.84
CA SER A 346 -52.63 -143.85 96.16
C SER A 346 -51.93 -142.97 97.17
N ILE A 347 -52.58 -142.82 98.33
CA ILE A 347 -52.06 -142.07 99.46
C ILE A 347 -51.11 -142.99 100.23
N VAL A 348 -49.86 -142.56 100.37
CA VAL A 348 -48.87 -143.28 101.17
C VAL A 348 -49.05 -142.88 102.63
N VAL A 349 -49.23 -143.87 103.49
CA VAL A 349 -49.39 -143.69 104.94
C VAL A 349 -48.28 -144.37 105.72
N ARG A 350 -47.94 -143.90 106.93
CA ARG A 350 -46.85 -144.44 107.75
C ARG A 350 -47.21 -145.82 108.29
N ASP A 351 -48.34 -145.96 108.97
CA ASP A 351 -48.78 -147.23 109.58
C ASP A 351 -50.27 -147.55 109.33
N HIS A 352 -50.67 -148.83 109.43
CA HIS A 352 -52.02 -149.30 109.08
C HIS A 352 -53.12 -148.65 109.95
N GLU A 353 -52.84 -148.38 111.22
CA GLU A 353 -53.79 -147.72 112.13
C GLU A 353 -54.09 -146.27 111.71
N GLU A 354 -53.11 -145.57 111.12
CA GLU A 354 -53.30 -144.21 110.62
C GLU A 354 -54.06 -144.19 109.29
N GLY A 355 -53.88 -145.22 108.44
CA GLY A 355 -54.67 -145.39 107.21
C GLY A 355 -56.15 -145.61 107.46
N LEU A 356 -56.52 -146.27 108.57
CA LEU A 356 -57.92 -146.44 109.00
C LEU A 356 -58.50 -145.17 109.61
N SER A 357 -57.69 -144.38 110.32
CA SER A 357 -58.09 -143.07 110.86
C SER A 357 -58.44 -142.06 109.77
N ALA A 358 -57.90 -142.24 108.55
CA ALA A 358 -58.23 -141.42 107.39
C ALA A 358 -59.52 -141.83 106.65
N LEU A 359 -60.16 -142.94 107.05
CA LEU A 359 -61.41 -143.47 106.45
C LEU A 359 -62.66 -143.27 107.35
N GLN A 360 -62.50 -142.72 108.55
CA GLN A 360 -63.57 -142.13 109.37
C GLN A 360 -63.60 -140.62 109.16
#